data_AF-A0A9D9CYT8-F1
#
_entry.id   AF-A0A9D9CYT8-F1
#
_cell.length_a   1.000
_cell.length_b   1.000
_cell.length_c   1.000
_cell.angle_alpha   90.00
_cell.angle_beta   90.00
_cell.angle_gamma   90.00
#
_symmetry.space_group_name_H-M   'P 1'
#
loop_
_entity.id
_entity.type
_entity.pdbx_description
1 polymer ?
#
loop_
_entity_poly.entity_id
_entity_poly.type
_entity_poly.pdbx_seq_one_letter_code
_entity_poly.pdbx_strand_id
1 'polypeptide(L)' 'MQVSAPEEIDPGWFRDGDRVGVCGATSTPKWLLERTAARIATL' A
#
# COMPACT_ATOMS: atom_id res chain seq x y z
N MET A 1 -0.85 9.95 -0.37
CA MET A 1 -0.76 9.32 0.96
C MET A 1 0.62 8.69 1.10
N GLN A 2 1.29 8.87 2.24
CA GLN A 2 2.56 8.21 2.52
C GLN A 2 2.40 7.34 3.77
N VAL A 3 2.91 6.11 3.71
CA VAL A 3 3.04 5.17 4.82
C VAL A 3 4.48 4.69 4.87
N SER A 4 5.01 4.42 6.05
CA SER A 4 6.38 3.89 6.21
C SER A 4 6.38 2.36 6.33
N ALA A 5 5.25 1.79 6.75
CA ALA A 5 5.04 0.36 6.88
C ALA A 5 3.63 -0.07 6.41
N PRO A 6 3.45 -1.29 5.83
CA PRO A 6 2.14 -1.78 5.39
C PRO A 6 1.08 -1.85 6.50
N GLU A 7 1.51 -1.93 7.76
CA GLU A 7 0.65 -2.04 8.94
C GLU A 7 -0.04 -0.71 9.27
N GLU A 8 0.47 0.42 8.78
CA GLU A 8 -0.15 1.74 8.96
C GLU A 8 -1.36 1.93 8.05
N ILE A 9 -1.60 1.03 7.09
CA ILE A 9 -2.69 1.14 6.12
C ILE A 9 -4.04 0.89 6.79
N ASP A 10 -4.89 1.92 6.81
CA ASP A 10 -6.25 1.84 7.33
C ASP A 10 -7.23 1.41 6.21
N PRO A 11 -8.02 0.33 6.42
CA PRO A 11 -9.05 -0.09 5.47
C PRO A 11 -10.10 0.99 5.18
N GLY A 12 -10.37 1.90 6.14
CA GLY A 12 -11.31 3.00 5.97
C GLY A 12 -10.88 4.06 4.95
N TRP A 13 -9.63 4.01 4.45
CA TRP A 13 -9.16 4.88 3.38
C TRP A 13 -9.67 4.48 1.99
N PHE A 14 -10.12 3.23 1.83
CA PHE A 14 -10.54 2.68 0.55
C PHE A 14 -12.05 2.41 0.54
N ARG A 15 -12.63 2.47 -0.65
CA ARG A 15 -14.03 2.10 -0.90
C ARG A 15 -14.12 1.07 -2.01
N ASP A 16 -15.23 0.35 -2.03
CA ASP A 16 -15.51 -0.63 -3.09
C ASP A 16 -15.46 0.04 -4.47
N GLY A 17 -14.61 -0.51 -5.35
CA GLY A 17 -14.40 -0.01 -6.71
C GLY A 17 -13.27 1.01 -6.88
N ASP A 18 -12.56 1.38 -5.81
CA ASP A 18 -11.39 2.24 -5.91
C ASP A 18 -10.23 1.56 -6.66
N ARG A 19 -9.43 2.37 -7.36
CA ARG A 19 -8.21 1.91 -8.03
C ARG A 19 -7.01 2.50 -7.33
N VAL A 20 -6.17 1.63 -6.77
CA VAL A 20 -5.03 2.03 -5.96
C VAL A 20 -3.73 1.62 -6.65
N GLY A 21 -2.78 2.55 -6.74
CA GLY A 21 -1.42 2.31 -7.20
C GLY A 21 -0.42 2.45 -6.04
N VAL A 22 0.59 1.58 -6.01
CA VAL A 22 1.66 1.61 -5.00
C VAL A 22 2.96 2.06 -5.67
N CYS A 23 3.59 3.10 -5.11
CA CYS A 23 4.89 3.62 -5.55
C CYS A 23 5.80 3.86 -4.33
N GLY A 24 7.12 3.81 -4.54
CA GLY A 24 8.12 3.97 -3.48
C GLY A 24 9.15 5.05 -3.78
N ALA A 25 9.89 5.45 -2.75
CA ALA A 25 11.08 6.29 -2.94
C ALA A 25 12.21 5.45 -3.58
N THR A 26 13.25 6.13 -4.10
CA THR A 26 14.40 5.48 -4.74
C THR A 26 15.07 4.41 -3.87
N SER A 27 15.04 4.58 -2.53
CA SER A 27 15.62 3.66 -1.55
C SER A 27 14.65 2.60 -1.03
N THR A 28 13.38 2.60 -1.46
CA THR A 28 12.38 1.63 -1.01
C THR A 28 12.58 0.30 -1.74
N PRO A 29 12.84 -0.80 -1.02
CA PRO A 29 13.08 -2.08 -1.68
C PRO A 29 11.79 -2.65 -2.27
N LYS A 30 11.92 -3.37 -3.39
CA LYS A 30 10.78 -3.93 -4.14
C LYS A 30 9.87 -4.82 -3.30
N TRP A 31 10.44 -5.66 -2.43
CA TRP A 31 9.68 -6.57 -1.57
C TRP A 31 8.72 -5.82 -0.63
N LEU A 32 9.08 -4.60 -0.22
CA LEU A 32 8.24 -3.78 0.63
C LEU A 32 7.05 -3.23 -0.15
N LEU A 33 7.27 -2.80 -1.40
CA LEU A 33 6.18 -2.38 -2.30
C LEU A 33 5.22 -3.53 -2.60
N GLU A 34 5.75 -4.73 -2.86
CA GLU A 34 4.95 -5.93 -3.09
C GLU A 34 4.12 -6.30 -1.85
N ARG A 35 4.72 -6.24 -0.66
CA ARG A 35 4.01 -6.49 0.61
C ARG A 35 2.91 -5.46 0.85
N THR A 36 3.16 -4.19 0.56
CA THR A 36 2.16 -3.11 0.64
C THR A 36 1.01 -3.35 -0.33
N ALA A 37 1.30 -3.67 -1.60
CA ALA A 37 0.28 -3.96 -2.58
C ALA A 37 -0.56 -5.19 -2.21
N ALA A 38 0.08 -6.26 -1.72
CA ALA A 38 -0.60 -7.45 -1.23
C ALA A 38 -1.52 -7.12 -0.04
N ARG A 39 -1.08 -6.27 0.89
CA ARG A 39 -1.91 -5.83 2.01
C ARG A 39 -3.17 -5.15 1.50
N ILE A 40 -3.05 -4.17 0.60
CA ILE A 40 -4.19 -3.41 0.04
C ILE A 40 -5.15 -4.34 -0.71
N ALA A 41 -4.65 -5.33 -1.46
CA ALA A 41 -5.48 -6.28 -2.19
C ALA A 41 -6.29 -7.25 -1.28
N THR A 42 -5.92 -7.34 0.00
CA THR A 42 -6.63 -8.17 1.01
C THR A 42 -7.56 -7.36 1.91
N LEU A 43 -7.64 -6.04 1.72
CA LEU A 43 -8.58 -5.16 2.41
C LEU A 43 -9.92 -5.17 1.69
#